data_AF-A0A6J5E4F0-F1
#
_entry.id   AF-A0A6J5E4F0-F1
#
_cell.length_a   1.000
_cell.length_b   1.000
_cell.length_c   1.000
_cell.angle_alpha   90.00
_cell.angle_beta   90.00
_cell.angle_gamma   90.00
#
_symmetry.space_group_name_H-M   'P 1'
#
loop_
_entity.id
_entity.type
_entity.pdbx_description
1 polymer ?
#
loop_
_entity_poly.entity_id
_entity_poly.type
_entity_poly.pdbx_seq_one_letter_code
_entity_poly.pdbx_strand_id
1 'polypeptide(L)'
;MTAARALPNRLWSLVKAVVRGEVRFFNYLLVGGLNTLFGYGVFTLLIYLGCHYSVAIAGSTILGTLFNFKSTGALVFKSHDNSKIVRFLLVYGVVYCVNVLGVGMLIRLGLNAYYSGMIMILPLAILAYRLNSQFVFKT
;
A
#
# COMPACT_ATOMS: atom_id res chain seq x y z
N MET A 1 4.78 -41.42 -29.77
CA MET A 1 3.58 -41.28 -28.91
C MET A 1 3.99 -40.58 -27.62
N THR A 2 3.64 -39.30 -27.45
CA THR A 2 3.48 -38.64 -26.14
C THR A 2 2.73 -37.34 -26.37
N ALA A 3 1.41 -37.41 -26.17
CA ALA A 3 0.53 -36.26 -26.26
C ALA A 3 0.84 -35.33 -25.07
N ALA A 4 1.58 -34.24 -25.31
CA ALA A 4 1.59 -33.09 -24.43
C ALA A 4 0.15 -32.53 -24.41
N ARG A 5 -0.63 -32.94 -23.40
CA ARG A 5 -2.00 -32.52 -23.17
C ARG A 5 -1.99 -31.02 -22.94
N ALA A 6 -2.26 -30.24 -23.99
CA ALA A 6 -2.39 -28.80 -23.92
C ALA A 6 -3.40 -28.45 -22.83
N LEU A 7 -2.94 -27.83 -21.76
CA LEU A 7 -3.80 -27.32 -20.70
C LEU A 7 -4.86 -26.38 -21.33
N PRO A 8 -6.16 -26.53 -21.00
CA PRO A 8 -7.22 -25.77 -21.63
C PRO A 8 -6.97 -24.27 -21.47
N ASN A 9 -7.28 -23.46 -22.49
CA ASN A 9 -7.01 -22.01 -22.53
C ASN A 9 -7.48 -21.25 -21.28
N ARG A 10 -8.55 -21.73 -20.62
CA ARG A 10 -9.02 -21.21 -19.33
C ARG A 10 -7.99 -21.38 -18.21
N LEU A 11 -7.34 -22.54 -18.10
CA LEU A 11 -6.36 -22.82 -17.05
C LEU A 11 -5.12 -21.93 -17.21
N TRP A 12 -4.64 -21.73 -18.45
CA TRP A 12 -3.57 -20.78 -18.74
C TRP A 12 -3.94 -19.33 -18.40
N SER A 13 -5.18 -18.92 -18.66
CA SER A 13 -5.65 -17.58 -18.31
C SER A 13 -5.71 -17.36 -16.79
N LEU A 14 -6.11 -18.39 -16.03
CA LEU A 14 -6.13 -18.37 -14.57
C LEU A 14 -4.72 -18.33 -13.98
N VAL A 15 -3.80 -19.16 -14.47
CA VAL A 15 -2.39 -19.14 -14.02
C VAL A 15 -1.75 -17.78 -14.31
N LYS A 16 -1.92 -17.23 -15.52
CA LYS A 16 -1.40 -15.89 -15.85
C LYS A 16 -2.07 -14.78 -15.05
N ALA A 17 -3.31 -14.96 -14.60
CA ALA A 17 -4.00 -14.00 -13.74
C ALA A 17 -3.47 -14.04 -12.30
N VAL A 18 -3.25 -15.25 -11.75
CA VAL A 18 -2.65 -15.47 -10.44
C VAL A 18 -1.23 -14.89 -10.40
N VAL A 19 -0.39 -15.26 -11.37
CA VAL A 19 1.00 -14.73 -11.48
C VAL A 19 1.00 -13.21 -11.63
N ARG A 20 0.10 -12.62 -12.43
CA ARG A 20 -0.03 -11.16 -12.51
C ARG A 20 -0.44 -10.53 -11.18
N GLY A 21 -1.32 -11.20 -10.42
CA GLY A 21 -1.75 -10.76 -9.11
C GLY A 21 -0.59 -10.70 -8.11
N GLU A 22 0.25 -11.75 -8.07
CA GLU A 22 1.43 -11.79 -7.20
C GLU A 22 2.49 -10.76 -7.59
N VAL A 23 2.80 -10.62 -8.89
CA VAL A 23 3.72 -9.58 -9.38
C VAL A 23 3.21 -8.18 -9.04
N ARG A 24 1.89 -7.93 -9.11
CA ARG A 24 1.29 -6.66 -8.73
C ARG A 24 1.39 -6.39 -7.23
N PHE A 25 1.15 -7.39 -6.38
CA PHE A 25 1.32 -7.23 -4.93
C PHE A 25 2.79 -6.97 -4.55
N PHE A 26 3.73 -7.67 -5.20
CA PHE A 26 5.14 -7.42 -4.98
C PHE A 26 5.55 -6.00 -5.43
N ASN A 27 5.07 -5.56 -6.60
CA ASN A 27 5.26 -4.18 -7.06
C ASN A 27 4.62 -3.18 -6.08
N TYR A 28 3.48 -3.50 -5.49
CA TYR A 28 2.85 -2.68 -4.45
C TYR A 28 3.75 -2.53 -3.22
N LEU A 29 4.38 -3.61 -2.75
CA LEU A 29 5.33 -3.55 -1.63
C LEU A 29 6.58 -2.72 -1.99
N LEU A 30 7.15 -2.91 -3.18
CA LEU A 30 8.31 -2.13 -3.64
C LEU A 30 7.98 -0.63 -3.75
N VAL A 31 6.85 -0.30 -4.36
CA VAL A 31 6.36 1.09 -4.46
C VAL A 31 6.05 1.65 -3.08
N GLY A 32 5.51 0.84 -2.16
CA GLY A 32 5.34 1.19 -0.75
C GLY A 32 6.65 1.56 -0.07
N GLY A 33 7.73 0.80 -0.29
CA GLY A 33 9.07 1.11 0.22
C GLY A 33 9.60 2.44 -0.35
N LEU A 34 9.47 2.63 -1.67
CA LEU A 34 9.83 3.88 -2.35
C LEU A 34 9.03 5.09 -1.82
N ASN A 35 7.75 4.92 -1.52
CA ASN A 35 6.90 5.96 -0.94
C ASN A 35 7.32 6.32 0.48
N THR A 36 7.70 5.32 1.29
CA THR A 36 8.22 5.54 2.64
C THR A 36 9.55 6.30 2.59
N LEU A 37 10.46 5.91 1.70
CA LEU A 37 11.73 6.62 1.49
C LEU A 37 11.51 8.07 1.05
N PHE A 38 10.57 8.30 0.12
CA PHE A 38 10.23 9.65 -0.32
C PHE A 38 9.64 10.49 0.82
N GLY A 39 8.63 10.00 1.54
CA GLY A 39 8.00 10.71 2.64
C GLY A 39 9.00 11.03 3.77
N TYR A 40 9.84 10.07 4.14
CA TYR A 40 10.89 10.27 5.12
C TYR A 40 11.96 11.25 4.62
N GLY A 41 12.35 11.17 3.35
CA GLY A 41 13.29 12.12 2.72
C GLY A 41 12.77 13.55 2.71
N VAL A 42 11.47 13.74 2.43
CA VAL A 42 10.82 15.06 2.54
C VAL A 42 10.84 15.55 3.98
N PHE A 43 10.50 14.68 4.94
CA PHE A 43 10.55 15.02 6.37
C PHE A 43 11.95 15.46 6.80
N THR A 44 12.99 14.67 6.51
CA THR A 44 14.37 14.99 6.91
C THR A 44 14.88 16.24 6.21
N LEU A 45 14.51 16.48 4.95
CA LEU A 45 14.83 17.71 4.24
C LEU A 45 14.20 18.95 4.91
N LEU A 46 12.92 18.88 5.28
CA LEU A 46 12.23 19.98 5.99
C LEU A 46 12.89 20.27 7.34
N ILE A 47 13.24 19.23 8.10
CA ILE A 47 13.99 19.37 9.36
C ILE A 47 15.36 20.02 9.10
N TYR A 48 16.09 19.57 8.07
CA TYR A 48 17.40 20.10 7.70
C TYR A 48 17.34 21.59 7.33
N LEU A 49 16.25 22.01 6.68
CA LEU A 49 15.96 23.42 6.36
C LEU A 49 15.54 24.26 7.59
N GLY A 50 15.52 23.67 8.80
CA GLY A 50 15.20 24.36 10.04
C GLY A 50 13.70 24.49 10.34
N CYS A 51 12.84 23.75 9.62
CA CYS A 51 11.42 23.74 9.95
C CYS A 51 11.15 23.06 11.29
N HIS A 52 10.17 23.58 12.03
CA HIS A 52 9.67 22.92 13.24
C HIS A 52 9.10 21.54 12.88
N TYR A 53 9.28 20.54 13.76
CA TYR A 53 8.93 19.15 13.48
C TYR A 53 7.46 18.96 13.09
N SER A 54 6.55 19.75 13.66
CA SER A 54 5.12 19.70 13.32
C SER A 54 4.86 20.10 11.86
N VAL A 55 5.54 21.13 11.36
CA VAL A 55 5.46 21.58 9.98
C VAL A 55 6.12 20.56 9.05
N ALA A 56 7.26 20.00 9.46
CA ALA A 56 7.93 18.95 8.70
C ALA A 56 7.05 17.70 8.55
N ILE A 57 6.38 17.26 9.62
CA ILE A 57 5.43 16.14 9.59
C ILE A 57 4.22 16.46 8.71
N ALA A 58 3.64 17.66 8.81
CA ALA A 58 2.51 18.05 7.98
C ALA A 58 2.90 18.07 6.49
N GLY A 59 4.02 18.71 6.15
CA GLY A 59 4.52 18.80 4.78
C GLY A 59 4.87 17.43 4.21
N SER A 60 5.56 16.58 4.98
CA SER A 60 5.92 15.22 4.54
C SER A 60 4.70 14.32 4.39
N THR A 61 3.68 14.48 5.24
CA THR A 61 2.42 13.74 5.12
C THR A 61 1.69 14.14 3.85
N ILE A 62 1.52 15.44 3.58
CA ILE A 62 0.82 15.92 2.38
C ILE A 62 1.56 15.47 1.11
N LEU A 63 2.85 15.81 1.00
CA LEU A 63 3.65 15.48 -0.19
C LEU A 63 3.82 13.97 -0.35
N GLY A 64 4.05 13.25 0.74
CA GLY A 64 4.18 11.80 0.76
C GLY A 64 2.89 11.10 0.34
N THR A 65 1.72 11.54 0.82
CA THR A 65 0.43 10.97 0.42
C THR A 65 0.12 11.26 -1.05
N LEU A 66 0.39 12.47 -1.54
CA LEU A 66 0.21 12.80 -2.97
C LEU A 66 1.12 11.97 -3.87
N PHE A 67 2.39 11.85 -3.49
CA PHE A 67 3.35 11.00 -4.19
C PHE A 67 2.91 9.54 -4.16
N ASN A 68 2.46 9.04 -3.01
CA ASN A 68 1.98 7.67 -2.85
C ASN A 68 0.76 7.39 -3.75
N PHE A 69 -0.20 8.30 -3.80
CA PHE A 69 -1.35 8.18 -4.70
C PHE A 69 -0.91 8.07 -6.16
N LYS A 70 0.02 8.93 -6.59
CA LYS A 70 0.49 8.95 -7.99
C LYS A 70 1.34 7.74 -8.33
N SER A 71 2.29 7.38 -7.48
CA SER A 71 3.20 6.24 -7.69
C SER A 71 2.43 4.92 -7.64
N THR A 72 1.57 4.71 -6.64
CA THR A 72 0.74 3.51 -6.52
C THR A 72 -0.24 3.40 -7.69
N GLY A 73 -0.93 4.51 -8.03
CA GLY A 73 -1.83 4.55 -9.17
C GLY A 73 -1.14 4.23 -10.50
N ALA A 74 -0.04 4.90 -10.82
CA ALA A 74 0.64 4.76 -12.10
C ALA A 74 1.49 3.47 -12.21
N LEU A 75 2.30 3.16 -11.19
CA LEU A 75 3.26 2.05 -11.25
C LEU A 75 2.64 0.69 -10.92
N VAL A 76 1.67 0.63 -10.01
CA VAL A 76 1.03 -0.63 -9.60
C VAL A 76 -0.23 -0.89 -10.42
N PHE A 77 -1.10 0.11 -10.53
CA PHE A 77 -2.44 -0.04 -11.12
C PHE A 77 -2.58 0.53 -12.53
N LYS A 78 -1.54 1.15 -13.10
CA LYS A 78 -1.54 1.80 -14.43
C LYS A 78 -2.69 2.80 -14.63
N SER A 79 -3.12 3.47 -13.56
CA SER A 79 -4.20 4.46 -13.58
C SER A 79 -3.65 5.87 -13.35
N HIS A 80 -4.05 6.81 -14.22
CA HIS A 80 -3.63 8.22 -14.16
C HIS A 80 -4.75 9.18 -13.74
N ASP A 81 -5.91 8.63 -13.37
CA ASP A 81 -7.10 9.40 -13.01
C ASP A 81 -6.98 9.99 -11.60
N ASN A 82 -6.80 11.31 -11.54
CA ASN A 82 -6.62 12.05 -10.30
C ASN A 82 -7.92 12.19 -9.48
N SER A 83 -9.11 11.97 -10.07
CA SER A 83 -10.39 12.03 -9.36
C SER A 83 -10.49 10.98 -8.24
N LYS A 84 -9.67 9.93 -8.32
CA LYS A 84 -9.62 8.82 -7.36
C LYS A 84 -8.95 9.17 -6.03
N ILE A 85 -8.36 10.35 -5.89
CA ILE A 85 -7.64 10.77 -4.67
C ILE A 85 -8.54 10.71 -3.42
N VAL A 86 -9.82 11.09 -3.54
CA VAL A 86 -10.76 11.03 -2.40
C VAL A 86 -10.97 9.59 -1.95
N ARG A 87 -11.13 8.65 -2.89
CA ARG A 87 -11.28 7.22 -2.56
C ARG A 87 -10.00 6.66 -1.94
N PHE A 88 -8.84 7.10 -2.43
CA PHE A 88 -7.55 6.71 -1.86
C PHE A 88 -7.41 7.17 -0.41
N LEU A 89 -7.74 8.43 -0.11
CA LEU A 89 -7.73 8.96 1.25
C LEU A 89 -8.71 8.21 2.17
N LEU A 90 -9.91 7.86 1.67
CA LEU A 90 -10.88 7.04 2.41
C LEU A 90 -10.31 5.64 2.74
N VAL A 91 -9.66 4.98 1.79
CA VAL A 91 -8.99 3.69 2.02
C VAL A 91 -7.92 3.82 3.12
N TYR A 92 -7.10 4.88 3.07
CA TYR A 92 -6.09 5.12 4.10
C TYR A 92 -6.72 5.40 5.47
N GLY A 93 -7.85 6.10 5.52
CA GLY A 93 -8.64 6.29 6.74
C GLY A 93 -9.12 4.95 7.32
N VAL A 94 -9.66 4.06 6.49
CA VAL A 94 -10.08 2.71 6.92
C VAL A 94 -8.88 1.91 7.43
N VAL A 95 -7.76 1.90 6.70
CA VAL A 95 -6.53 1.19 7.10
C VAL A 95 -6.00 1.72 8.43
N TYR A 96 -6.06 3.04 8.67
CA TYR A 96 -5.70 3.64 9.95
C TYR A 96 -6.60 3.14 11.09
N CYS A 97 -7.92 3.16 10.91
CA CYS A 97 -8.85 2.66 11.92
C CYS A 97 -8.59 1.18 12.26
N VAL A 98 -8.38 0.35 11.23
CA VAL A 98 -8.06 -1.08 11.42
C VAL A 98 -6.72 -1.25 12.14
N ASN A 99 -5.71 -0.42 11.84
CA ASN A 99 -4.42 -0.45 12.53
C ASN A 99 -4.58 -0.16 14.02
N VAL A 100 -5.24 0.94 14.38
CA VAL A 100 -5.44 1.35 15.78
C VAL A 100 -6.22 0.28 16.55
N LEU A 101 -7.31 -0.24 15.98
CA LEU A 101 -8.11 -1.31 16.60
C LEU A 101 -7.30 -2.60 16.74
N GLY A 102 -6.58 -3.00 15.70
CA GLY A 102 -5.78 -4.21 15.67
C GLY A 102 -4.64 -4.18 16.69
N VAL A 103 -3.86 -3.08 16.72
CA VAL A 103 -2.81 -2.88 17.72
C VAL A 103 -3.40 -2.84 19.12
N GLY A 104 -4.52 -2.15 19.33
CA GLY A 104 -5.21 -2.10 20.63
C GLY A 104 -5.67 -3.48 21.11
N MET A 105 -6.15 -4.35 20.22
CA MET A 105 -6.50 -5.73 20.54
C MET A 105 -5.27 -6.56 20.92
N LEU A 106 -4.18 -6.47 20.16
CA LEU A 106 -2.94 -7.20 20.43
C LEU A 106 -2.32 -6.78 21.77
N ILE A 107 -2.38 -5.49 22.11
CA ILE A 107 -1.93 -4.99 23.41
C ILE A 107 -2.78 -5.58 24.55
N ARG A 108 -4.11 -5.67 24.38
CA ARG A 108 -5.00 -6.32 25.35
C ARG A 108 -4.71 -7.82 25.52
N LEU A 109 -4.13 -8.46 24.51
CA LEU A 109 -3.65 -9.85 24.57
C LEU A 109 -2.28 -9.99 25.25
N GLY A 110 -1.70 -8.90 25.75
CA GLY A 110 -0.43 -8.90 26.49
C GLY A 110 0.81 -8.58 25.65
N LEU A 111 0.65 -8.20 24.37
CA LEU A 111 1.78 -7.80 23.54
C LEU A 111 2.16 -6.33 23.77
N ASN A 112 3.43 -6.00 23.62
CA ASN A 112 3.88 -4.61 23.58
C ASN A 112 3.44 -3.95 22.25
N ALA A 113 3.29 -2.63 22.23
CA ALA A 113 3.01 -1.81 21.05
C ALA A 113 3.97 -2.09 19.89
N TYR A 114 5.27 -2.31 20.16
CA TYR A 114 6.26 -2.62 19.11
C TYR A 114 5.92 -3.90 18.34
N TYR A 115 5.69 -5.01 19.05
CA TYR A 115 5.34 -6.30 18.44
C TYR A 115 3.96 -6.25 17.79
N SER A 116 3.01 -5.56 18.43
CA SER A 116 1.66 -5.39 17.91
C SER A 116 1.66 -4.66 16.57
N GLY A 117 2.43 -3.56 16.48
CA GLY A 117 2.61 -2.82 15.24
C GLY A 117 3.27 -3.67 14.16
N MET A 118 4.33 -4.41 14.50
CA MET A 118 5.05 -5.27 13.55
C MET A 118 4.16 -6.37 12.95
N ILE A 119 3.35 -7.04 13.79
CA ILE A 119 2.40 -8.06 13.35
C ILE A 119 1.36 -7.46 12.40
N MET A 120 0.94 -6.22 12.65
CA MET A 120 -0.07 -5.53 11.83
C MET A 120 0.46 -5.06 10.47
N ILE A 121 1.78 -4.97 10.23
CA ILE A 121 2.35 -4.50 8.95
C ILE A 121 1.82 -5.32 7.76
N LEU A 122 1.95 -6.65 7.82
CA LEU A 122 1.60 -7.51 6.69
C LEU A 122 0.07 -7.59 6.45
N PRO A 123 -0.78 -7.80 7.47
CA PRO A 123 -2.23 -7.75 7.32
C PRO A 123 -2.72 -6.42 6.75
N LEU A 124 -2.18 -5.28 7.22
CA LEU A 124 -2.57 -3.96 6.73
C LEU A 124 -2.10 -3.73 5.29
N ALA A 125 -0.92 -4.20 4.91
CA ALA A 125 -0.45 -4.12 3.52
C ALA A 125 -1.37 -4.89 2.57
N ILE A 126 -1.80 -6.10 2.96
CA ILE A 126 -2.75 -6.92 2.19
C ILE A 126 -4.11 -6.22 2.10
N LEU A 127 -4.62 -5.70 3.22
CA LEU A 127 -5.89 -4.97 3.27
C LEU A 127 -5.85 -3.73 2.36
N ALA A 128 -4.80 -2.90 2.49
CA ALA A 128 -4.63 -1.70 1.69
C ALA A 128 -4.53 -2.03 0.20
N TYR A 129 -3.80 -3.08 -0.18
CA TYR A 129 -3.73 -3.54 -1.57
C TYR A 129 -5.11 -3.98 -2.09
N ARG A 130 -5.85 -4.77 -1.32
CA ARG A 130 -7.20 -5.22 -1.69
C ARG A 130 -8.16 -4.04 -1.86
N LEU A 131 -8.18 -3.12 -0.91
CA LEU A 131 -9.03 -1.94 -0.98
C LEU A 131 -8.66 -1.03 -2.17
N ASN A 132 -7.37 -0.80 -2.39
CA ASN A 132 -6.90 0.01 -3.52
C ASN A 132 -7.22 -0.64 -4.88
N SER A 133 -7.04 -1.96 -5.00
CA SER A 133 -7.33 -2.68 -6.24
C SER A 133 -8.83 -2.71 -6.59
N GLN A 134 -9.70 -2.90 -5.59
CA GLN A 134 -11.14 -3.06 -5.80
C GLN A 134 -11.91 -1.74 -5.83
N PHE A 135 -11.60 -0.79 -4.93
CA PHE A 135 -12.41 0.42 -4.74
C PHE A 135 -11.82 1.67 -5.38
N VAL A 136 -10.48 1.81 -5.37
CA VAL A 136 -9.82 3.01 -5.90
C VAL A 136 -9.56 2.85 -7.38
N PHE A 137 -8.82 1.80 -7.76
CA PHE A 137 -8.27 1.69 -9.10
C PHE A 137 -9.00 0.72 -10.03
N LYS A 138 -10.15 0.14 -9.61
CA LYS A 138 -11.03 -0.79 -10.38
C LYS A 138 -10.33 -1.33 -11.63
N THR A 139 -9.44 -2.29 -11.44
CA THR A 139 -8.74 -3.00 -12.52
C THR A 139 -9.44 -4.31 -12.84
#